data_AF-A0A380A7K5-F1
#
_entry.id   AF-A0A380A7K5-F1
#
_cell.length_a   1.000
_cell.length_b   1.000
_cell.length_c   1.000
_cell.angle_alpha   90.00
_cell.angle_beta   90.00
_cell.angle_gamma   90.00
#
_symmetry.space_group_name_H-M   'P 1'
#
loop_
_entity.id
_entity.type
_entity.pdbx_description
1 polymer ?
#
loop_
_entity_poly.entity_id
_entity_poly.type
_entity_poly.pdbx_seq_one_letter_code
_entity_poly.pdbx_strand_id
1 'polypeptide(L)'
;MNGGQVILADEPTGALDSHSGEEVMAILKQLCAQGHTVILVTHDPAVARQAERIIEIRDGEIIADSRPAPPEDTQAKPLALAATAPSWRQMGGRFREALIMAWRAMAANKMRTALTMLGIIIGIASVVSILVIGDAAKQMVLADIKSIGTNTVDIYPGKDFGDDDPTYRQSLKYGDLDALREQPYISALSPSISSSMRLRLGNVDAAANVNGVSEQFFPRVRHELYPRRRHRSDAGTVAGADGGD
;
A
#
# COMPACT_ATOMS: atom_id res chain seq x y z
N MET A 1 15.45 36.41 -14.17
CA MET A 1 14.66 37.63 -14.49
C MET A 1 14.08 37.46 -15.88
N ASN A 2 12.79 37.70 -16.06
CA ASN A 2 12.12 37.53 -17.36
C ASN A 2 12.49 38.62 -18.39
N GLY A 3 13.27 39.64 -17.99
CA GLY A 3 13.83 40.65 -18.89
C GLY A 3 12.80 41.30 -19.81
N GLY A 4 11.58 41.54 -19.29
CA GLY A 4 10.39 41.87 -20.08
C GLY A 4 10.64 43.03 -21.04
N GLN A 5 10.72 42.73 -22.33
CA GLN A 5 10.99 43.72 -23.39
C GLN A 5 9.82 44.69 -23.56
N VAL A 6 8.62 44.25 -23.17
CA VAL A 6 7.40 45.05 -23.10
C VAL A 6 6.86 44.98 -21.66
N ILE A 7 6.51 46.14 -21.10
CA ILE A 7 5.92 46.29 -19.77
C ILE A 7 4.54 46.88 -19.96
N LEU A 8 3.52 46.16 -19.50
CA LEU A 8 2.14 46.63 -19.46
C LEU A 8 1.84 47.05 -18.02
N ALA A 9 1.49 48.32 -17.82
CA ALA A 9 1.17 48.87 -16.52
C ALA A 9 -0.26 49.41 -16.55
N ASP A 10 -1.16 48.76 -15.81
CA ASP A 10 -2.55 49.18 -15.66
C ASP A 10 -2.70 49.99 -14.37
N GLU A 11 -2.96 51.29 -14.51
CA GLU A 11 -3.09 52.27 -13.41
C GLU A 11 -2.04 52.16 -12.29
N PRO A 12 -0.72 52.16 -12.60
CA PRO A 12 0.34 51.86 -11.65
C PRO A 12 0.47 52.86 -10.51
N THR A 13 -0.15 54.05 -10.60
CA THR A 13 -0.12 55.10 -9.58
C THR A 13 -1.46 55.31 -8.88
N GLY A 14 -2.53 54.60 -9.27
CA GLY A 14 -3.89 54.87 -8.78
C GLY A 14 -4.11 54.59 -7.29
N ALA A 15 -3.29 53.72 -6.68
CA ALA A 15 -3.36 53.37 -5.27
C ALA A 15 -2.23 53.98 -4.40
N LEU A 16 -1.43 54.89 -4.96
CA LEU A 16 -0.25 55.45 -4.29
C LEU A 16 -0.42 56.95 -4.02
N ASP A 17 0.32 57.47 -3.04
CA ASP A 17 0.46 58.90 -2.81
C ASP A 17 1.33 59.57 -3.88
N SER A 18 1.32 60.90 -3.94
CA SER A 18 2.00 61.68 -4.98
C SER A 18 3.52 61.44 -5.04
N HIS A 19 4.18 61.26 -3.89
CA HIS A 19 5.62 61.03 -3.84
C HIS A 19 5.96 59.63 -4.36
N SER A 20 5.25 58.61 -3.87
CA SER A 20 5.44 57.23 -4.34
C SER A 20 5.04 57.07 -5.81
N GLY A 21 4.04 57.80 -6.30
CA GLY A 21 3.64 57.82 -7.71
C GLY A 21 4.72 58.41 -8.63
N GLU A 22 5.38 59.49 -8.21
CA GLU A 22 6.52 60.07 -8.95
C GLU A 22 7.71 59.11 -9.02
N GLU A 23 8.02 58.40 -7.93
CA GLU A 23 9.07 57.37 -7.91
C GLU A 23 8.78 56.24 -8.91
N VAL A 24 7.54 55.73 -8.95
CA VAL A 24 7.13 54.69 -9.90
C VAL A 24 7.27 55.20 -11.34
N MET A 25 6.84 56.43 -11.63
CA MET A 25 6.99 57.02 -12.96
C MET A 25 8.45 57.24 -13.36
N ALA A 26 9.31 57.59 -12.40
CA ALA A 26 10.75 57.70 -12.64
C ALA A 26 11.37 56.35 -13.03
N ILE A 27 11.00 55.26 -12.35
CA ILE A 27 11.46 53.90 -12.68
C ILE A 27 10.99 53.50 -14.08
N LEU A 28 9.72 53.76 -14.44
CA LEU A 28 9.20 53.44 -15.77
C LEU A 28 9.93 54.20 -16.88
N LYS A 29 10.20 55.50 -16.69
CA LYS A 29 11.00 56.30 -17.63
C LYS A 29 12.43 55.77 -17.76
N GLN A 30 13.05 55.37 -16.65
CA GLN A 30 14.38 54.79 -16.67
C GLN A 30 14.42 53.46 -17.44
N LEU A 31 13.37 52.64 -17.34
CA LEU A 31 13.22 51.41 -18.12
C LEU A 31 13.02 51.70 -19.61
N CYS A 32 12.21 52.72 -19.97
CA CYS A 32 12.11 53.20 -21.35
C CYS A 32 13.48 53.60 -21.91
N ALA A 33 14.26 54.37 -21.16
CA ALA A 33 15.61 54.80 -21.55
C ALA A 33 16.59 53.63 -21.73
N GLN A 34 16.34 52.49 -21.08
CA GLN A 34 17.12 51.26 -21.25
C GLN A 34 16.65 50.42 -22.47
N GLY A 35 15.66 50.89 -23.23
CA GLY A 35 15.14 50.25 -24.43
C GLY A 35 13.96 49.30 -24.19
N HIS A 36 13.33 49.35 -23.01
CA HIS A 36 12.08 48.63 -22.77
C HIS A 36 10.89 49.42 -23.34
N THR A 37 9.93 48.74 -23.96
CA THR A 37 8.67 49.38 -24.36
C THR A 37 7.71 49.37 -23.17
N VAL A 38 7.30 50.53 -22.68
CA VAL A 38 6.30 50.65 -21.61
C VAL A 38 4.98 51.14 -22.19
N ILE A 39 3.91 50.39 -21.94
CA ILE A 39 2.53 50.81 -22.25
C ILE A 39 1.82 51.00 -20.91
N LEU A 40 1.35 52.22 -20.70
CA LEU A 40 0.72 52.68 -19.48
C LEU A 40 -0.75 53.00 -19.76
N VAL A 41 -1.65 52.40 -18.98
CA VAL A 41 -3.06 52.76 -18.95
C VAL A 41 -3.28 53.62 -17.71
N THR A 42 -3.90 54.79 -17.88
CA THR A 42 -4.26 55.68 -16.78
C THR A 42 -5.47 56.52 -17.15
N HIS A 43 -6.31 56.81 -16.16
CA HIS A 43 -7.37 57.82 -16.28
C HIS A 43 -6.91 59.22 -15.83
N ASP A 44 -5.69 59.35 -15.28
CA ASP A 44 -5.15 60.63 -14.81
C ASP A 44 -4.38 61.38 -15.93
N PRO A 45 -4.86 62.56 -16.38
CA PRO A 45 -4.18 63.37 -17.37
C PRO A 45 -2.79 63.86 -16.93
N ALA A 46 -2.53 64.01 -15.63
CA ALA A 46 -1.21 64.41 -15.11
C ALA A 46 -0.17 63.31 -15.32
N VAL A 47 -0.56 62.05 -15.16
CA VAL A 47 0.30 60.89 -15.44
C VAL A 47 0.46 60.69 -16.95
N ALA A 48 -0.62 60.78 -17.72
CA ALA A 48 -0.58 60.60 -19.18
C ALA A 48 0.36 61.60 -19.86
N ARG A 49 0.39 62.86 -19.39
CA ARG A 49 1.28 63.91 -19.93
C ARG A 49 2.77 63.62 -19.79
N GLN A 50 3.15 62.67 -18.93
CA GLN A 50 4.55 62.29 -18.76
C GLN A 50 5.03 61.27 -19.80
N ALA A 51 4.11 60.72 -20.62
CA ALA A 51 4.42 59.75 -21.66
C ALA A 51 4.78 60.43 -22.99
N GLU A 52 5.61 59.76 -23.79
CA GLU A 52 6.04 60.23 -25.11
C GLU A 52 4.94 60.13 -26.18
N ARG A 53 3.97 59.23 -25.99
CA ARG A 53 2.79 59.03 -26.82
C ARG A 53 1.58 58.81 -25.94
N ILE A 54 0.49 59.48 -26.27
CA ILE A 54 -0.79 59.42 -25.56
C ILE A 54 -1.84 58.95 -26.56
N ILE A 55 -2.47 57.82 -26.26
CA ILE A 55 -3.58 57.27 -27.05
C ILE A 55 -4.83 57.35 -26.18
N GLU A 56 -5.86 58.03 -26.66
CA GLU A 56 -7.14 58.17 -25.97
C GLU A 56 -8.15 57.19 -26.60
N ILE A 57 -8.76 56.37 -25.75
CA ILE A 57 -9.73 55.35 -26.15
C ILE A 57 -11.06 55.68 -25.50
N ARG A 58 -12.14 55.64 -26.29
CA ARG A 58 -13.51 55.86 -25.82
C ARG A 58 -14.46 54.92 -26.54
N ASP A 59 -15.36 54.29 -25.79
CA ASP A 59 -16.38 53.36 -26.33
C ASP A 59 -15.81 52.24 -27.21
N GLY A 60 -14.57 51.81 -26.92
CA GLY A 60 -13.86 50.77 -27.68
C GLY A 60 -13.13 51.26 -28.94
N GLU A 61 -13.24 52.56 -29.27
CA GLU A 61 -12.58 53.19 -30.41
C GLU A 61 -11.43 54.11 -29.97
N ILE A 62 -10.37 54.18 -30.77
CA ILE A 62 -9.29 55.15 -30.55
C ILE A 62 -9.75 56.49 -31.11
N ILE A 63 -9.94 57.46 -30.22
CA ILE A 63 -10.43 58.80 -30.58
C ILE A 63 -9.30 59.82 -30.77
N ALA A 64 -8.14 59.60 -30.16
CA ALA A 64 -6.96 60.44 -30.35
C ALA A 64 -5.65 59.65 -30.20
N ASP A 65 -4.63 60.04 -30.96
CA ASP A 65 -3.26 59.53 -30.86
C ASP A 65 -2.30 60.70 -31.04
N SER A 66 -1.70 61.14 -29.94
CA SER A 66 -0.86 62.33 -29.87
C SER A 66 0.54 61.97 -29.38
N ARG A 67 1.56 62.63 -29.93
CA ARG A 67 2.95 62.53 -29.45
C ARG A 67 3.39 63.91 -28.96
N PRO A 68 3.31 64.17 -27.65
CA PRO A 68 3.67 65.49 -27.11
C PRO A 68 5.16 65.83 -27.27
N ALA A 69 6.03 64.83 -27.36
CA ALA A 69 7.48 64.99 -27.54
C ALA A 69 7.94 64.44 -28.91
N PRO A 70 8.87 65.11 -29.60
CA PRO A 70 9.51 64.58 -30.80
C PRO A 70 10.24 63.27 -30.47
N PRO A 71 10.16 62.23 -31.32
CA PRO A 71 10.82 60.97 -31.06
C PRO A 71 12.34 61.17 -31.08
N GLU A 72 13.02 60.86 -29.97
CA GLU A 72 14.45 60.61 -30.01
C GLU A 72 14.69 59.35 -30.85
N ASP A 73 15.61 59.41 -31.80
CA ASP A 73 15.89 58.41 -32.84
C ASP A 73 16.49 57.13 -32.22
N THR A 74 15.68 56.40 -31.47
CA THR A 74 16.05 55.17 -30.78
C THR A 74 15.91 54.04 -31.78
N GLN A 75 17.04 53.60 -32.33
CA GLN A 75 17.10 52.44 -33.23
C GLN A 75 16.42 51.23 -32.56
N ALA A 76 15.35 50.74 -33.20
CA ALA A 76 14.61 49.58 -32.74
C ALA A 76 15.52 48.35 -32.74
N LYS A 77 15.94 47.90 -31.56
CA LYS A 77 16.64 46.63 -31.39
C LYS A 77 15.66 45.51 -31.75
N PRO A 78 15.97 44.65 -32.75
CA PRO A 78 15.04 43.61 -33.17
C PRO A 78 14.71 42.71 -31.97
N LEU A 79 13.41 42.52 -31.70
CA LEU A 79 12.93 41.61 -30.68
C LEU A 79 13.38 40.19 -31.04
N ALA A 80 14.44 39.74 -30.38
CA ALA A 80 14.78 38.32 -30.35
C ALA A 80 13.72 37.64 -29.46
N LEU A 81 12.61 37.21 -30.08
CA LEU A 81 11.73 36.23 -29.48
C LEU A 81 12.56 34.96 -29.27
N ALA A 82 13.06 34.78 -28.05
CA ALA A 82 13.76 33.58 -27.66
C ALA A 82 12.82 32.39 -27.90
N ALA A 83 13.13 31.58 -28.90
CA ALA A 83 12.37 30.38 -29.23
C ALA A 83 12.42 29.43 -28.02
N THR A 84 11.29 29.28 -27.35
CA THR A 84 11.16 28.40 -26.19
C THR A 84 11.09 26.96 -26.67
N ALA A 85 12.24 26.31 -26.84
CA ALA A 85 12.27 24.87 -27.09
C ALA A 85 11.89 24.13 -25.79
N PRO A 86 10.85 23.28 -25.80
CA PRO A 86 10.49 22.50 -24.63
C PRO A 86 11.57 21.44 -24.39
N SER A 87 12.45 21.68 -23.43
CA SER A 87 13.43 20.69 -23.01
C SER A 87 12.80 19.80 -21.94
N TRP A 88 12.88 18.48 -22.10
CA TRP A 88 12.54 17.50 -21.07
C TRP A 88 13.19 17.79 -19.70
N ARG A 89 14.36 18.46 -19.69
CA ARG A 89 15.01 18.97 -18.47
C ARG A 89 14.23 20.10 -17.80
N GLN A 90 13.54 20.95 -18.56
CA GLN A 90 12.64 21.99 -18.01
C GLN A 90 11.36 21.37 -17.44
N MET A 91 10.85 20.27 -17.99
CA MET A 91 9.70 19.55 -17.39
C MET A 91 10.02 19.09 -15.96
N GLY A 92 11.21 18.52 -15.73
CA GLY A 92 11.64 18.12 -14.38
C GLY A 92 11.76 19.30 -13.41
N GLY A 93 12.31 20.43 -13.87
CA GLY A 93 12.41 21.66 -13.08
C GLY A 93 11.05 22.22 -12.67
N ARG A 94 10.11 22.30 -13.62
CA ARG A 94 8.74 22.81 -13.37
C ARG A 94 7.95 21.92 -12.42
N PHE A 95 8.12 20.60 -12.49
CA PHE A 95 7.49 19.68 -11.54
C PHE A 95 8.01 19.89 -10.12
N ARG A 96 9.33 20.06 -9.96
CA ARG A 96 9.93 20.35 -8.65
C ARG A 96 9.43 21.68 -8.08
N GLU A 97 9.34 22.72 -8.89
CA GLU A 97 8.79 24.01 -8.46
C GLU A 97 7.32 23.91 -8.08
N ALA A 98 6.51 23.21 -8.87
CA ALA A 98 5.10 22.96 -8.56
C ALA A 98 4.94 22.20 -7.24
N LEU A 99 5.79 21.20 -6.97
CA LEU A 99 5.78 20.43 -5.72
C LEU A 99 6.10 21.32 -4.51
N ILE A 100 7.10 22.18 -4.63
CA ILE A 100 7.47 23.13 -3.56
C ILE A 100 6.33 24.11 -3.29
N MET A 101 5.70 24.64 -4.34
CA MET A 101 4.56 25.53 -4.21
C MET A 101 3.35 24.83 -3.58
N ALA A 102 3.06 23.59 -3.99
CA ALA A 102 2.01 22.77 -3.40
C ALA A 102 2.28 22.48 -1.91
N TRP A 103 3.52 22.14 -1.55
CA TRP A 103 3.91 21.93 -0.15
C TRP A 103 3.71 23.18 0.70
N ARG A 104 4.14 24.35 0.20
CA ARG A 104 3.91 25.63 0.88
C ARG A 104 2.42 25.94 1.04
N ALA A 105 1.61 25.68 0.02
CA ALA A 105 0.17 25.89 0.06
C ALA A 105 -0.54 24.94 1.07
N MET A 106 -0.11 23.68 1.13
CA MET A 106 -0.61 22.71 2.12
C MET A 106 -0.19 23.10 3.54
N ALA A 107 1.04 23.57 3.72
CA ALA A 107 1.55 24.04 5.01
C ALA A 107 0.83 25.33 5.51
N ALA A 108 0.38 26.19 4.59
CA ALA A 108 -0.43 27.36 4.92
C ALA A 108 -1.85 26.97 5.39
N ASN A 109 -2.47 25.98 4.74
CA ASN A 109 -3.84 25.53 5.02
C ASN A 109 -3.87 24.24 5.86
N LYS A 110 -3.31 24.29 7.08
CA LYS A 110 -3.12 23.10 7.94
C LYS A 110 -4.40 22.32 8.22
N MET A 111 -5.48 23.01 8.63
CA MET A 111 -6.73 22.36 9.03
C MET A 111 -7.41 21.65 7.85
N ARG A 112 -7.51 22.32 6.70
CA ARG A 112 -8.10 21.75 5.48
C ARG A 112 -7.31 20.56 4.97
N THR A 113 -5.98 20.67 4.94
CA THR A 113 -5.10 19.58 4.51
C THR A 113 -5.19 18.39 5.48
N ALA A 114 -5.24 18.63 6.80
CA ALA A 114 -5.37 17.57 7.78
C ALA A 114 -6.70 16.81 7.66
N LEU A 115 -7.83 17.51 7.53
CA LEU A 115 -9.16 16.90 7.38
C LEU A 115 -9.28 16.06 6.11
N THR A 116 -8.74 16.55 4.99
CA THR A 116 -8.75 15.82 3.72
C THR A 116 -7.85 14.58 3.76
N MET A 117 -6.65 14.70 4.31
CA MET A 117 -5.77 13.54 4.51
C MET A 117 -6.38 12.50 5.44
N LEU A 118 -7.00 12.92 6.55
CA LEU A 118 -7.61 12.01 7.51
C LEU A 118 -8.71 11.16 6.86
N GLY A 119 -9.57 11.76 6.04
CA GLY A 119 -10.61 11.04 5.31
C GLY A 119 -10.04 9.97 4.38
N ILE A 120 -8.99 10.30 3.63
CA ILE A 120 -8.30 9.36 2.73
C ILE A 120 -7.63 8.23 3.54
N ILE A 121 -6.98 8.56 4.66
CA ILE A 121 -6.31 7.58 5.52
C ILE A 121 -7.31 6.58 6.10
N ILE A 122 -8.42 7.07 6.68
CA ILE A 122 -9.46 6.20 7.23
C ILE A 122 -10.10 5.35 6.13
N GLY A 123 -10.35 5.94 4.95
CA GLY A 123 -10.91 5.23 3.80
C GLY A 123 -10.03 4.05 3.37
N ILE A 124 -8.74 4.29 3.13
CA ILE A 124 -7.80 3.24 2.70
C ILE A 124 -7.58 2.23 3.83
N ALA A 125 -7.40 2.68 5.08
CA ALA A 125 -7.16 1.78 6.20
C ALA A 125 -8.34 0.83 6.46
N SER A 126 -9.59 1.31 6.36
CA SER A 126 -10.77 0.47 6.58
C SER A 126 -10.89 -0.62 5.52
N VAL A 127 -10.70 -0.27 4.24
CA VAL A 127 -10.76 -1.22 3.12
C VAL A 127 -9.66 -2.27 3.22
N VAL A 128 -8.42 -1.86 3.51
CA VAL A 128 -7.31 -2.81 3.68
C VAL A 128 -7.56 -3.73 4.89
N SER A 129 -8.06 -3.18 6.00
CA SER A 129 -8.31 -3.95 7.22
C SER A 129 -9.35 -5.05 6.99
N ILE A 130 -10.50 -4.73 6.36
CA ILE A 130 -11.54 -5.74 6.13
C ILE A 130 -11.07 -6.84 5.17
N LEU A 131 -10.27 -6.49 4.16
CA LEU A 131 -9.69 -7.46 3.23
C LEU A 131 -8.73 -8.42 3.93
N VAL A 132 -7.84 -7.89 4.78
CA VAL A 132 -6.87 -8.71 5.53
C VAL A 132 -7.55 -9.59 6.57
N ILE A 133 -8.51 -9.04 7.33
CA ILE A 133 -9.27 -9.81 8.33
C ILE A 133 -10.08 -10.92 7.66
N GLY A 134 -10.74 -10.63 6.53
CA GLY A 134 -11.51 -11.61 5.78
C GLY A 134 -10.65 -12.76 5.26
N ASP A 135 -9.48 -12.44 4.70
CA ASP A 135 -8.54 -13.46 4.23
C ASP A 135 -7.97 -14.29 5.39
N ALA A 136 -7.58 -13.65 6.49
CA ALA A 136 -7.10 -14.34 7.69
C ALA A 136 -8.15 -15.28 8.30
N ALA A 137 -9.40 -14.82 8.43
CA ALA A 137 -10.50 -15.64 8.94
C ALA A 137 -10.75 -16.84 8.02
N LYS A 138 -10.75 -16.63 6.70
CA LYS A 138 -10.87 -17.71 5.71
C LYS A 138 -9.73 -18.72 5.86
N GLN A 139 -8.49 -18.26 5.99
CA GLN A 139 -7.34 -19.13 6.16
C GLN A 139 -7.39 -19.92 7.47
N MET A 140 -7.82 -19.29 8.58
CA MET A 140 -7.98 -19.95 9.87
C MET A 140 -9.01 -21.07 9.80
N VAL A 141 -10.20 -20.80 9.25
CA VAL A 141 -11.25 -21.82 9.08
C VAL A 141 -10.77 -22.96 8.18
N LEU A 142 -10.07 -22.64 7.09
CA LEU A 142 -9.49 -23.68 6.22
C LEU A 142 -8.40 -24.48 6.92
N ALA A 143 -7.60 -23.86 7.79
CA ALA A 143 -6.58 -24.54 8.58
C ALA A 143 -7.22 -25.48 9.61
N ASP A 144 -8.27 -25.04 10.30
CA ASP A 144 -9.02 -25.86 11.25
C ASP A 144 -9.73 -27.03 10.56
N ILE A 145 -10.34 -26.81 9.39
CA ILE A 145 -10.94 -27.89 8.58
C ILE A 145 -9.88 -28.90 8.12
N LYS A 146 -8.68 -28.44 7.76
CA LYS A 146 -7.57 -29.33 7.40
C LYS A 146 -7.01 -30.09 8.59
N SER A 147 -7.02 -29.50 9.79
CA SER A 147 -6.47 -30.11 11.01
C SER A 147 -7.37 -31.21 11.58
N ILE A 148 -8.69 -31.16 11.31
CA ILE A 148 -9.66 -32.23 11.65
C ILE A 148 -9.38 -33.54 10.90
N GLY A 149 -8.35 -33.60 10.03
CA GLY A 149 -7.95 -34.85 9.39
C GLY A 149 -8.99 -35.26 8.35
N THR A 150 -9.29 -34.37 7.40
CA THR A 150 -10.32 -34.59 6.37
C THR A 150 -10.00 -35.72 5.38
N ASN A 151 -8.89 -36.46 5.58
CA ASN A 151 -8.48 -37.62 4.79
C ASN A 151 -8.18 -38.87 5.64
N THR A 152 -8.61 -38.95 6.91
CA THR A 152 -8.49 -40.17 7.72
C THR A 152 -9.80 -40.93 7.73
N VAL A 153 -9.75 -42.21 7.37
CA VAL A 153 -10.89 -43.13 7.42
C VAL A 153 -10.61 -44.15 8.50
N ASP A 154 -11.36 -44.08 9.61
CA ASP A 154 -11.29 -45.06 10.68
C ASP A 154 -12.16 -46.27 10.33
N ILE A 155 -11.58 -47.46 10.41
CA ILE A 155 -12.27 -48.73 10.12
C ILE A 155 -12.50 -49.44 11.45
N TYR A 156 -13.76 -49.65 11.80
CA TYR A 156 -14.17 -50.39 13.01
C TYR A 156 -14.74 -51.77 12.63
N PRO A 157 -14.49 -52.80 13.44
CA PRO A 157 -15.15 -54.09 13.29
C PRO A 157 -16.63 -54.03 13.69
N GLY A 158 -17.49 -54.84 13.06
CA GLY A 158 -18.95 -54.83 13.29
C GLY A 158 -19.74 -54.10 12.21
N LYS A 159 -21.05 -53.94 12.43
CA LYS A 159 -21.96 -53.27 11.48
C LYS A 159 -22.24 -51.82 11.85
N ASP A 160 -22.39 -51.54 13.14
CA ASP A 160 -22.79 -50.23 13.66
C ASP A 160 -22.06 -49.89 14.98
N PHE A 161 -22.04 -48.60 15.33
CA PHE A 161 -21.52 -48.12 16.61
C PHE A 161 -22.35 -48.70 17.77
N GLY A 162 -21.83 -49.72 18.46
CA GLY A 162 -22.46 -50.33 19.64
C GLY A 162 -22.84 -51.82 19.48
N ASP A 163 -22.47 -52.46 18.38
CA ASP A 163 -22.63 -53.91 18.23
C ASP A 163 -21.65 -54.66 19.17
N ASP A 164 -22.19 -55.51 20.04
CA ASP A 164 -21.43 -56.19 21.10
C ASP A 164 -21.29 -57.70 20.87
N ASP A 165 -21.66 -58.16 19.67
CA ASP A 165 -21.52 -59.56 19.27
C ASP A 165 -20.03 -59.97 19.22
N PRO A 166 -19.60 -60.96 20.04
CA PRO A 166 -18.22 -61.42 20.11
C PRO A 166 -17.63 -61.86 18.77
N THR A 167 -18.48 -62.32 17.85
CA THR A 167 -18.10 -62.83 16.53
C THR A 167 -17.54 -61.74 15.63
N TYR A 168 -18.05 -60.51 15.78
CA TYR A 168 -17.64 -59.38 14.95
C TYR A 168 -16.44 -58.61 15.54
N ARG A 169 -16.19 -58.70 16.86
CA ARG A 169 -15.08 -57.99 17.53
C ARG A 169 -13.69 -58.33 16.98
N GLN A 170 -13.52 -59.46 16.29
CA GLN A 170 -12.23 -59.91 15.72
C GLN A 170 -12.25 -60.03 14.18
N SER A 171 -13.19 -59.36 13.52
CA SER A 171 -13.30 -59.39 12.06
C SER A 171 -12.16 -58.66 11.33
N LEU A 172 -11.53 -57.66 11.96
CA LEU A 172 -10.30 -57.04 11.45
C LEU A 172 -9.08 -57.87 11.84
N LYS A 173 -8.38 -58.41 10.84
CA LYS A 173 -7.14 -59.16 11.04
C LYS A 173 -5.93 -58.34 10.58
N TYR A 174 -4.77 -58.66 11.14
CA TYR A 174 -3.52 -58.02 10.71
C TYR A 174 -3.21 -58.22 9.22
N GLY A 175 -3.65 -59.33 8.61
CA GLY A 175 -3.47 -59.58 7.17
C GLY A 175 -4.26 -58.62 6.26
N ASP A 176 -5.33 -58.01 6.77
CA ASP A 176 -6.11 -57.01 6.01
C ASP A 176 -5.29 -55.72 5.80
N LEU A 177 -4.32 -55.44 6.68
CA LEU A 177 -3.43 -54.28 6.55
C LEU A 177 -2.52 -54.38 5.33
N ASP A 178 -2.08 -55.59 4.97
CA ASP A 178 -1.18 -55.78 3.82
C ASP A 178 -1.93 -55.52 2.51
N ALA A 179 -3.19 -55.98 2.41
CA ALA A 179 -4.05 -55.72 1.26
C ALA A 179 -4.41 -54.23 1.10
N LEU A 180 -4.62 -53.51 2.21
CA LEU A 180 -4.86 -52.07 2.21
C LEU A 180 -3.60 -51.28 1.84
N ARG A 181 -2.42 -51.74 2.27
CA ARG A 181 -1.14 -51.07 1.97
C ARG A 181 -0.82 -51.03 0.47
N GLU A 182 -1.31 -51.99 -0.32
CA GLU A 182 -1.09 -52.03 -1.77
C GLU A 182 -1.92 -50.99 -2.55
N GLN A 183 -2.86 -50.30 -1.90
CA GLN A 183 -3.73 -49.35 -2.58
C GLN A 183 -3.06 -47.99 -2.85
N PRO A 184 -3.11 -47.47 -4.09
CA PRO A 184 -2.37 -46.27 -4.49
C PRO A 184 -2.87 -44.95 -3.88
N TYR A 185 -4.07 -44.96 -3.28
CA TYR A 185 -4.68 -43.78 -2.66
C TYR A 185 -4.48 -43.73 -1.14
N ILE A 186 -3.86 -44.74 -0.54
CA ILE A 186 -3.58 -44.77 0.90
C ILE A 186 -2.16 -44.24 1.14
N SER A 187 -2.06 -43.07 1.77
CA SER A 187 -0.77 -42.42 2.05
C SER A 187 -0.11 -42.92 3.34
N ALA A 188 -0.91 -43.34 4.32
CA ALA A 188 -0.47 -43.87 5.60
C ALA A 188 -1.55 -44.82 6.14
N LEU A 189 -1.12 -45.90 6.78
CA LEU A 189 -2.00 -46.88 7.40
C LEU A 189 -1.47 -47.20 8.80
N SER A 190 -2.35 -47.13 9.81
CA SER A 190 -2.00 -47.54 11.16
C SER A 190 -3.11 -48.34 11.82
N PRO A 191 -2.83 -49.56 12.33
CA PRO A 191 -3.71 -50.17 13.31
C PRO A 191 -3.71 -49.33 14.59
N SER A 192 -4.84 -49.30 15.29
CA SER A 192 -4.97 -48.67 16.60
C SER A 192 -5.67 -49.64 17.56
N ILE A 193 -5.05 -49.88 18.70
CA ILE A 193 -5.62 -50.69 19.79
C ILE A 193 -5.52 -49.87 21.07
N SER A 194 -6.64 -49.60 21.73
CA SER A 194 -6.67 -48.87 22.99
C SER A 194 -6.94 -49.83 24.16
N SER A 195 -6.23 -49.66 25.26
CA SER A 195 -6.47 -50.39 26.51
C SER A 195 -6.25 -49.47 27.70
N SER A 196 -7.14 -49.56 28.68
CA SER A 196 -7.03 -48.80 29.94
C SER A 196 -6.23 -49.62 30.95
N MET A 197 -5.12 -49.06 31.43
CA MET A 197 -4.26 -49.68 32.44
C MET A 197 -3.86 -48.67 33.52
N ARG A 198 -3.43 -49.17 34.68
CA ARG A 198 -2.87 -48.31 35.73
C ARG A 198 -1.36 -48.17 35.53
N LEU A 199 -0.89 -46.93 35.39
CA LEU A 199 0.53 -46.61 35.27
C LEU A 199 1.03 -46.11 36.62
N ARG A 200 2.11 -46.74 37.10
CA ARG A 200 2.76 -46.36 38.35
C ARG A 200 4.16 -45.82 38.07
N LEU A 201 4.43 -44.60 38.54
CA LEU A 201 5.76 -43.99 38.51
C LEU A 201 6.12 -43.48 39.92
N GLY A 202 7.02 -44.20 40.58
CA GLY A 202 7.36 -43.94 41.98
C GLY A 202 6.13 -44.08 42.89
N ASN A 203 5.73 -42.96 43.52
CA ASN A 203 4.58 -42.91 44.44
C ASN A 203 3.28 -42.44 43.77
N VAL A 204 3.28 -42.17 42.46
CA VAL A 204 2.07 -41.78 41.72
C VAL A 204 1.54 -42.99 40.97
N ASP A 205 0.27 -43.31 41.19
CA ASP A 205 -0.48 -44.35 40.47
C ASP A 205 -1.75 -43.74 39.90
N ALA A 206 -1.89 -43.81 38.57
CA ALA A 206 -3.00 -43.22 37.84
C ALA A 206 -3.52 -44.18 36.77
N ALA A 207 -4.83 -44.19 36.55
CA ALA A 207 -5.40 -44.83 35.38
C ALA A 207 -5.01 -44.03 34.13
N ALA A 208 -4.55 -44.73 33.10
CA ALA A 208 -4.16 -44.15 31.83
C ALA A 208 -4.63 -45.02 30.67
N ASN A 209 -4.99 -44.37 29.57
CA ASN A 209 -5.28 -45.04 28.31
C ASN A 209 -3.98 -45.19 27.52
N VAL A 210 -3.67 -46.43 27.14
CA VAL A 210 -2.51 -46.75 26.31
C VAL A 210 -3.02 -47.14 24.93
N ASN A 211 -2.54 -46.43 23.91
CA ASN A 211 -2.87 -46.68 22.52
C ASN A 211 -1.66 -47.30 21.82
N GLY A 212 -1.80 -48.55 21.36
CA GLY A 212 -0.87 -49.19 20.45
C GLY A 212 -1.14 -48.71 19.03
N VAL A 213 -0.16 -48.01 18.44
CA VAL A 213 -0.25 -47.45 17.08
C VAL A 213 1.05 -47.69 16.31
N SER A 214 0.99 -47.69 14.97
CA SER A 214 2.19 -47.79 14.14
C SER A 214 2.93 -46.45 14.02
N GLU A 215 4.14 -46.48 13.47
CA GLU A 215 4.93 -45.26 13.22
C GLU A 215 4.25 -44.27 12.25
N GLN A 216 3.33 -44.75 11.42
CA GLN A 216 2.62 -43.93 10.43
C GLN A 216 1.40 -43.20 11.01
N PHE A 217 0.98 -43.54 12.25
CA PHE A 217 -0.16 -42.92 12.94
C PHE A 217 0.06 -41.45 13.24
N PHE A 218 1.29 -41.10 13.62
CA PHE A 218 1.65 -39.72 13.86
C PHE A 218 1.88 -39.09 12.49
N PRO A 219 0.98 -38.20 12.02
CA PRO A 219 1.25 -37.48 10.79
C PRO A 219 2.60 -36.77 10.96
N ARG A 220 3.35 -36.57 9.85
CA ARG A 220 4.60 -35.77 9.82
C ARG A 220 4.35 -34.28 10.13
N VAL A 221 3.36 -33.97 10.95
CA VAL A 221 3.10 -32.66 11.49
C VAL A 221 4.07 -32.46 12.64
N ARG A 222 4.83 -31.38 12.50
CA ARG A 222 5.79 -30.80 13.45
C ARG A 222 5.10 -30.41 14.76
N HIS A 223 4.50 -31.34 15.47
CA HIS A 223 4.36 -31.19 16.91
C HIS A 223 5.75 -31.45 17.48
N GLU A 224 6.28 -30.46 18.22
CA GLU A 224 7.47 -30.63 19.04
C GLU A 224 7.24 -31.79 20.01
N LEU A 225 7.61 -32.99 19.56
CA LEU A 225 7.78 -34.15 20.41
C LEU A 225 8.85 -33.77 21.44
N TYR A 226 8.44 -33.66 22.69
CA TYR A 226 9.35 -33.45 23.82
C TYR A 226 10.48 -34.50 23.74
N PRO A 227 11.77 -34.10 23.78
CA PRO A 227 12.85 -35.02 23.46
C PRO A 227 13.11 -35.98 24.63
N ARG A 228 12.45 -37.14 24.64
CA ARG A 228 12.93 -38.31 25.38
C ARG A 228 12.80 -39.60 24.57
N ARG A 229 13.88 -40.37 24.63
CA ARG A 229 14.23 -41.54 23.81
C ARG A 229 13.07 -42.53 23.65
N ARG A 230 12.86 -42.97 22.41
CA ARG A 230 12.09 -44.17 22.07
C ARG A 230 12.75 -45.39 22.71
N HIS A 231 11.99 -46.24 23.39
CA HIS A 231 12.42 -47.58 23.75
C HIS A 231 11.66 -48.61 22.90
N ARG A 232 12.42 -49.33 22.07
CA ARG A 232 12.01 -50.56 21.40
C ARG A 232 11.97 -51.66 22.45
N SER A 233 10.82 -52.27 22.66
CA SER A 233 10.72 -53.58 23.31
C SER A 233 10.42 -54.60 22.21
N ASP A 234 11.48 -55.25 21.72
CA ASP A 234 11.33 -56.45 20.88
C ASP A 234 10.75 -57.55 21.78
N ALA A 235 9.46 -57.82 21.65
CA ALA A 235 8.87 -59.03 22.20
C ALA A 235 9.29 -60.19 21.29
N GLY A 236 10.43 -60.80 21.65
CA GLY A 236 10.90 -62.02 21.04
C GLY A 236 9.91 -63.17 21.26
N THR A 237 9.56 -63.82 20.15
CA THR A 237 9.02 -65.18 20.09
C THR A 237 9.76 -66.10 21.05
N VAL A 238 9.09 -66.55 22.12
CA VAL A 238 9.47 -67.79 22.80
C VAL A 238 8.49 -68.85 22.33
N ALA A 239 8.96 -69.63 21.36
CA ALA A 239 8.32 -70.83 20.89
C ALA A 239 8.20 -71.83 22.05
N GLY A 240 7.05 -72.50 22.12
CA GLY A 240 6.91 -73.73 22.89
C GLY A 240 7.86 -74.80 22.35
N ALA A 241 8.44 -75.56 23.27
CA ALA A 241 9.01 -76.86 22.98
C ALA A 241 8.56 -77.81 24.10
N ASP A 242 7.92 -78.87 23.65
CA ASP A 242 7.34 -80.01 24.33
C ASP A 242 8.41 -81.12 24.50
N GLY A 243 8.16 -82.08 25.41
CA GLY A 243 8.92 -83.32 25.63
C GLY A 243 9.86 -83.27 26.86
N GLY A 244 9.91 -84.25 27.76
CA GLY A 244 9.41 -85.62 27.82
C GLY A 244 10.36 -86.39 28.75
N ASP A 245 9.81 -87.33 29.52
CA ASP A 245 10.37 -88.17 30.62
C ASP A 245 10.49 -87.53 32.02
#